data_AF-A0A9Q9AFK0-F1
#
_entry.id   AF-A0A9Q9AFK0-F1
#
_cell.length_a   1.000
_cell.length_b   1.000
_cell.length_c   1.000
_cell.angle_alpha   90.00
_cell.angle_beta   90.00
_cell.angle_gamma   90.00
#
_symmetry.space_group_name_H-M   'P 1'
#
loop_
_entity.id
_entity.type
_entity.pdbx_description
1 polymer ?
#
loop_
_entity_poly.entity_id
_entity_poly.type
_entity_poly.pdbx_seq_one_letter_code
_entity_poly.pdbx_strand_id
1 'polypeptide(L)'
;MAFLQYLFFWNLKVPDRGDNDWHPQIGRNPIQYMDNLSSFLKRTDIDATMVDAAPFVAGVGSLAHVSQIHAFGFTAPASVFRNVKTMTAMHRTVVFLVPFILTMQAAGIQYRTFIPRWCHERELRRDEAEVRKHVDVGAYIGGSIWIARLLFKVGLRYWAPIDVVMGGALSDLLHREYVKAHNL
;
A
#
# COMPACT_ATOMS: atom_id res chain seq x y z
N MET A 1 23.00 20.85 0.77
CA MET A 1 22.37 19.75 1.53
C MET A 1 20.93 20.07 1.97
N ALA A 2 20.63 21.25 2.55
CA ALA A 2 19.29 21.60 3.04
C ALA A 2 18.18 21.71 1.96
N PHE A 3 18.50 22.14 0.73
CA PHE A 3 17.51 22.26 -0.36
C PHE A 3 16.96 20.91 -0.85
N LEU A 4 17.80 19.86 -0.86
CA LEU A 4 17.37 18.50 -1.23
C LEU A 4 16.53 17.84 -0.12
N GLN A 5 16.73 18.23 1.15
CA GLN A 5 15.87 17.78 2.26
C GLN A 5 14.45 18.32 2.12
N TYR A 6 14.28 19.54 1.61
CA TYR A 6 12.97 20.09 1.27
C TYR A 6 12.29 19.33 0.11
N LEU A 7 13.04 18.91 -0.92
CA LEU A 7 12.49 18.11 -2.03
C LEU A 7 11.95 16.75 -1.57
N PHE A 8 12.56 16.18 -0.53
CA PHE A 8 12.15 14.91 0.08
C PHE A 8 11.50 15.15 1.45
N PHE A 9 10.38 15.90 1.45
CA PHE A 9 9.59 16.34 2.62
C PHE A 9 9.28 15.25 3.66
N TRP A 10 9.39 13.96 3.34
CA TRP A 10 9.18 12.86 4.30
C TRP A 10 10.35 12.65 5.28
N ASN A 11 11.55 13.17 5.01
CA ASN A 11 12.69 13.11 5.94
C ASN A 11 12.51 14.00 7.19
N LEU A 12 11.46 14.83 7.21
CA LEU A 12 11.11 15.72 8.32
C LEU A 12 10.01 15.16 9.24
N LYS A 13 9.58 13.92 9.02
CA LYS A 13 8.55 13.29 9.84
C LYS A 13 9.04 13.12 11.27
N VAL A 14 8.28 13.65 12.21
CA VAL A 14 8.48 13.44 13.64
C VAL A 14 7.44 12.43 14.10
N PRO A 15 7.83 11.19 14.49
CA PRO A 15 6.89 10.16 14.92
C PRO A 15 5.92 10.65 16.00
N ASP A 16 6.41 11.41 16.97
CA ASP A 16 5.66 11.85 18.14
C ASP A 16 4.63 12.97 17.85
N ARG A 17 4.59 13.51 16.63
CA ARG A 17 3.62 14.54 16.21
C ARG A 17 2.41 14.00 15.46
N GLY A 18 2.32 12.68 15.29
CA GLY A 18 1.23 12.05 14.55
C GLY A 18 1.36 12.17 13.03
N ASP A 19 2.54 12.55 12.51
CA ASP A 19 2.82 12.64 11.07
C ASP A 19 2.61 11.29 10.35
N ASN A 20 2.62 10.19 11.11
CA ASN A 20 2.44 8.81 10.64
C ASN A 20 1.09 8.16 11.02
N ASP A 21 0.19 8.92 11.63
CA ASP A 21 -1.08 8.43 12.16
C ASP A 21 -2.20 8.34 11.10
N TRP A 22 -1.82 8.11 9.84
CA TRP A 22 -2.81 7.82 8.79
C TRP A 22 -3.40 6.43 9.00
N HIS A 23 -4.69 6.31 8.71
CA HIS A 23 -5.44 5.06 8.81
C HIS A 23 -5.21 4.17 7.59
N PRO A 24 -5.22 2.82 7.74
CA PRO A 24 -5.23 2.08 9.00
C PRO A 24 -3.95 2.29 9.82
N GLN A 25 -4.06 2.36 11.14
CA GLN A 25 -2.93 2.57 12.05
C GLN A 25 -2.35 1.25 12.55
N ILE A 26 -1.02 1.10 12.49
CA ILE A 26 -0.35 -0.13 12.96
C ILE A 26 -0.69 -0.38 14.43
N GLY A 27 -1.06 -1.63 14.73
CA GLY A 27 -1.36 -2.04 16.11
C GLY A 27 -2.73 -1.58 16.58
N ARG A 28 -3.61 -1.07 15.69
CA ARG A 28 -5.03 -0.85 15.97
C ARG A 28 -5.94 -1.94 15.39
N ASN A 29 -5.36 -3.05 14.93
CA ASN A 29 -6.14 -4.15 14.36
C ASN A 29 -6.93 -4.94 15.43
N PRO A 30 -7.94 -5.72 15.05
CA PRO A 30 -8.67 -6.57 16.00
C PRO A 30 -7.81 -7.65 16.65
N ILE A 31 -6.76 -8.11 15.96
CA ILE A 31 -5.86 -9.19 16.39
C ILE A 31 -5.09 -8.80 17.65
N GLN A 32 -4.83 -7.52 17.88
CA GLN A 32 -4.13 -7.02 19.07
C GLN A 32 -4.82 -7.44 20.38
N TYR A 33 -6.16 -7.58 20.36
CA TYR A 33 -6.99 -7.89 21.52
C TYR A 33 -7.12 -9.39 21.79
N MET A 34 -6.47 -10.24 20.98
CA MET A 34 -6.49 -11.69 21.17
C MET A 34 -5.35 -12.12 22.09
N ASP A 35 -5.64 -12.26 23.38
CA ASP A 35 -4.61 -12.51 24.40
C ASP A 35 -3.76 -13.76 24.16
N ASN A 36 -4.33 -14.78 23.50
CA ASN A 36 -3.69 -16.06 23.22
C ASN A 36 -2.61 -16.02 22.12
N LEU A 37 -2.46 -14.92 21.39
CA LEU A 37 -1.46 -14.79 20.33
C LEU A 37 -0.11 -14.30 20.86
N SER A 38 0.96 -14.74 20.20
CA SER A 38 2.32 -14.25 20.46
C SER A 38 2.41 -12.73 20.20
N SER A 39 3.30 -12.06 20.93
CA SER A 39 3.48 -10.60 20.84
C SER A 39 3.84 -10.12 19.43
N PHE A 40 4.57 -10.92 18.66
CA PHE A 40 4.92 -10.57 17.28
C PHE A 40 3.70 -10.59 16.34
N LEU A 41 2.77 -11.54 16.51
CA LEU A 41 1.54 -11.60 15.71
C LEU A 41 0.57 -10.47 16.06
N LYS A 42 0.51 -10.08 17.34
CA LYS A 42 -0.29 -8.93 17.79
C LYS A 42 0.16 -7.60 17.17
N ARG A 43 1.44 -7.50 16.79
CA ARG A 43 2.01 -6.29 16.16
C ARG A 43 1.83 -6.25 14.65
N THR A 44 1.69 -7.41 14.00
CA THR A 44 1.49 -7.48 12.56
C THR A 44 0.08 -7.05 12.18
N ASP A 45 0.00 -6.19 11.17
CA ASP A 45 -1.24 -5.57 10.70
C ASP A 45 -1.28 -5.60 9.17
N ILE A 46 -2.14 -6.47 8.64
CA ILE A 46 -2.23 -6.76 7.21
C ILE A 46 -2.85 -5.56 6.47
N ASP A 47 -3.89 -4.93 7.03
CA ASP A 47 -4.59 -3.79 6.43
C ASP A 47 -3.64 -2.60 6.27
N ALA A 48 -2.94 -2.28 7.36
CA ALA A 48 -1.90 -1.26 7.37
C ALA A 48 -0.79 -1.59 6.36
N THR A 49 -0.36 -2.85 6.29
CA THR A 49 0.68 -3.29 5.35
C THR A 49 0.28 -3.06 3.89
N MET A 50 -0.97 -3.36 3.52
CA MET A 50 -1.45 -3.17 2.14
C MET A 50 -1.40 -1.69 1.76
N VAL A 51 -1.89 -0.82 2.63
CA VAL A 51 -1.90 0.63 2.42
C VAL A 51 -0.49 1.21 2.40
N ASP A 52 0.41 0.72 3.27
CA ASP A 52 1.78 1.19 3.36
C ASP A 52 2.66 0.72 2.19
N ALA A 53 2.39 -0.47 1.63
CA ALA A 53 3.12 -1.01 0.48
C ALA A 53 2.72 -0.34 -0.84
N ALA A 54 1.46 0.10 -0.97
CA ALA A 54 0.89 0.54 -2.24
C ALA A 54 1.63 1.73 -2.90
N PRO A 55 2.06 2.79 -2.19
CA PRO A 55 2.80 3.89 -2.81
C PRO A 55 4.08 3.43 -3.53
N PHE A 56 4.80 2.46 -2.97
CA PHE A 56 6.00 1.91 -3.59
C PHE A 56 5.68 1.01 -4.77
N VAL A 57 4.64 0.19 -4.66
CA VAL A 57 4.17 -0.67 -5.77
C VAL A 57 3.74 0.18 -6.95
N ALA A 58 2.93 1.21 -6.72
CA ALA A 58 2.50 2.17 -7.74
C ALA A 58 3.67 3.00 -8.28
N GLY A 59 4.60 3.44 -7.43
CA GLY A 59 5.77 4.21 -7.82
C GLY A 59 6.72 3.41 -8.73
N VAL A 60 7.05 2.18 -8.36
CA VAL A 60 7.88 1.28 -9.18
C VAL A 60 7.17 0.93 -10.49
N GLY A 61 5.85 0.69 -10.46
CA GLY A 61 5.05 0.51 -11.66
C GLY A 61 5.11 1.71 -12.60
N SER A 62 4.96 2.92 -12.05
CA SER A 62 5.01 4.16 -12.82
C SER A 62 6.39 4.39 -13.44
N LEU A 63 7.48 4.20 -12.68
CA LEU A 63 8.85 4.31 -13.19
C LEU A 63 9.13 3.28 -14.29
N ALA A 64 8.68 2.03 -14.10
CA ALA A 64 8.81 0.98 -15.11
C ALA A 64 8.02 1.31 -16.39
N HIS A 65 6.85 1.95 -16.25
CA HIS A 65 6.05 2.40 -17.39
C HIS A 65 6.73 3.55 -18.14
N VAL A 66 7.20 4.58 -17.43
CA VAL A 66 7.94 5.72 -18.01
C VAL A 66 9.19 5.24 -18.74
N SER A 67 9.95 4.33 -18.14
CA SER A 67 11.13 3.72 -18.79
C SER A 67 10.78 3.06 -20.13
N GLN A 68 9.58 2.50 -20.26
CA GLN A 68 9.13 1.92 -21.53
C GLN A 68 8.63 2.94 -22.55
N ILE A 69 7.99 4.01 -22.11
CA ILE A 69 7.64 5.13 -23.00
C ILE A 69 8.92 5.68 -23.63
N HIS A 70 10.01 5.80 -22.86
CA HIS A 70 11.32 6.20 -23.41
C HIS A 70 11.91 5.19 -24.39
N ALA A 71 11.69 3.88 -24.19
CA ALA A 71 12.27 2.84 -25.04
C ALA A 71 11.45 2.54 -26.31
N PHE A 72 10.12 2.71 -26.28
CA PHE A 72 9.19 2.30 -27.35
C PHE A 72 8.28 3.44 -27.84
N GLY A 73 8.41 4.65 -27.29
CA GLY A 73 7.55 5.79 -27.61
C GLY A 73 6.09 5.56 -27.23
N PHE A 74 5.16 6.19 -27.98
CA PHE A 74 3.71 6.08 -27.76
C PHE A 74 3.10 4.71 -28.10
N THR A 75 3.90 3.74 -28.58
CA THR A 75 3.41 2.38 -28.85
C THR A 75 3.32 1.51 -27.58
N ALA A 76 3.88 1.98 -26.46
CA ALA A 76 3.77 1.30 -25.18
C ALA A 76 2.31 1.34 -24.69
N PRO A 77 1.65 0.19 -24.48
CA PRO A 77 0.28 0.18 -23.98
C PRO A 77 0.21 0.78 -22.58
N ALA A 78 -0.67 1.77 -22.40
CA ALA A 78 -0.93 2.44 -21.12
C ALA A 78 -1.50 1.47 -20.05
N SER A 79 -2.14 0.39 -20.50
CA SER A 79 -2.62 -0.66 -19.59
C SER A 79 -1.45 -1.42 -18.96
N VAL A 80 -1.31 -1.26 -17.64
CA VAL A 80 -0.33 -1.98 -16.80
C VAL A 80 -0.42 -3.50 -17.00
N PHE A 81 -1.61 -4.05 -17.23
CA PHE A 81 -1.83 -5.48 -17.42
C PHE A 81 -1.38 -5.99 -18.79
N ARG A 82 -1.34 -5.12 -19.81
CA ARG A 82 -0.73 -5.43 -21.12
C ARG A 82 0.77 -5.23 -21.11
N ASN A 83 1.28 -4.55 -20.08
CA ASN A 83 2.66 -4.19 -19.95
C ASN A 83 3.42 -5.14 -19.02
N VAL A 84 4.08 -6.11 -19.64
CA VAL A 84 4.77 -7.19 -18.94
C VAL A 84 5.86 -6.69 -17.98
N LYS A 85 6.75 -5.77 -18.39
CA LYS A 85 7.83 -5.35 -17.47
C LYS A 85 7.28 -4.47 -16.33
N THR A 86 6.26 -3.65 -16.58
CA THR A 86 5.61 -2.87 -15.52
C THR A 86 4.95 -3.80 -14.49
N MET A 87 4.18 -4.79 -14.95
CA MET A 87 3.56 -5.77 -14.06
C MET A 87 4.61 -6.62 -13.32
N THR A 88 5.73 -6.98 -13.96
CA THR A 88 6.86 -7.68 -13.31
C THR A 88 7.50 -6.83 -12.21
N ALA A 89 7.66 -5.53 -12.46
CA ALA A 89 8.26 -4.62 -11.50
C ALA A 89 7.36 -4.50 -10.25
N MET A 90 6.06 -4.26 -10.46
CA MET A 90 5.07 -4.23 -9.38
C MET A 90 5.01 -5.57 -8.62
N HIS A 91 5.04 -6.69 -9.34
CA HIS A 91 5.10 -8.03 -8.76
C HIS A 91 6.26 -8.20 -7.78
N ARG A 92 7.47 -7.90 -8.25
CA ARG A 92 8.69 -8.03 -7.43
C ARG A 92 8.65 -7.10 -6.22
N THR A 93 8.11 -5.89 -6.39
CA THR A 93 7.92 -4.96 -5.27
C THR A 93 7.00 -5.55 -4.21
N VAL A 94 5.86 -6.15 -4.58
CA VAL A 94 4.95 -6.79 -3.60
C VAL A 94 5.64 -7.95 -2.88
N VAL A 95 6.31 -8.84 -3.62
CA VAL A 95 7.00 -10.02 -3.04
C VAL A 95 8.08 -9.62 -2.05
N PHE A 96 8.78 -8.51 -2.29
CA PHE A 96 9.83 -8.04 -1.40
C PHE A 96 9.28 -7.19 -0.24
N LEU A 97 8.41 -6.23 -0.56
CA LEU A 97 8.05 -5.17 0.37
C LEU A 97 7.02 -5.62 1.42
N VAL A 98 6.07 -6.49 1.05
CA VAL A 98 5.04 -6.96 2.00
C VAL A 98 5.69 -7.77 3.14
N PRO A 99 6.55 -8.78 2.88
CA PRO A 99 7.25 -9.48 3.96
C PRO A 99 8.17 -8.56 4.75
N PHE A 100 8.83 -7.60 4.08
CA PHE A 100 9.69 -6.63 4.75
C PHE A 100 8.92 -5.77 5.75
N ILE A 101 7.79 -5.19 5.34
CA ILE A 101 6.92 -4.38 6.21
C ILE A 101 6.41 -5.23 7.39
N LEU A 102 5.91 -6.44 7.14
CA LEU A 102 5.43 -7.34 8.20
C LEU A 102 6.56 -7.69 9.19
N THR A 103 7.79 -7.88 8.71
CA THR A 103 8.95 -8.13 9.57
C THR A 103 9.29 -6.90 10.42
N MET A 104 9.24 -5.70 9.83
CA MET A 104 9.43 -4.44 10.58
C MET A 104 8.34 -4.26 11.65
N GLN A 105 7.08 -4.55 11.33
CA GLN A 105 5.97 -4.51 12.29
C GLN A 105 6.18 -5.52 13.43
N ALA A 106 6.48 -6.78 13.10
CA ALA A 106 6.76 -7.83 14.07
C ALA A 106 7.91 -7.44 15.03
N ALA A 107 8.97 -6.83 14.49
CA ALA A 107 10.10 -6.31 15.25
C ALA A 107 9.77 -5.06 16.08
N GLY A 108 8.64 -4.40 15.84
CA GLY A 108 8.28 -3.13 16.49
C GLY A 108 9.06 -1.93 15.96
N ILE A 109 9.60 -2.01 14.74
CA ILE A 109 10.35 -0.94 14.10
C ILE A 109 9.37 0.06 13.48
N GLN A 110 9.54 1.34 13.79
CA GLN A 110 8.78 2.42 13.16
C GLN A 110 9.30 2.69 11.73
N TYR A 111 8.79 1.94 10.75
CA TYR A 111 9.19 2.08 9.33
C TYR A 111 8.41 3.17 8.58
N ARG A 112 7.27 3.64 9.10
CA ARG A 112 6.40 4.62 8.43
C ARG A 112 7.08 5.97 8.17
N THR A 113 8.12 6.32 8.92
CA THR A 113 8.99 7.47 8.68
C THR A 113 9.64 7.46 7.29
N PHE A 114 9.88 6.29 6.72
CA PHE A 114 10.47 6.13 5.39
C PHE A 114 9.43 6.11 4.25
N ILE A 115 8.14 6.11 4.58
CA ILE A 115 7.07 6.14 3.58
C ILE A 115 6.87 7.59 3.14
N PRO A 116 6.88 7.89 1.83
CA PRO A 116 6.72 9.26 1.31
C PRO A 116 5.25 9.74 1.36
N ARG A 117 4.64 9.72 2.54
CA ARG A 117 3.23 10.09 2.79
C ARG A 117 3.11 10.82 4.13
N TRP A 118 2.35 11.90 4.21
CA TRP A 118 2.04 12.56 5.49
C TRP A 118 0.60 12.29 5.91
N CYS A 119 0.38 12.12 7.21
CA CYS A 119 -0.96 12.17 7.77
C CYS A 119 -1.54 13.58 7.58
N HIS A 120 -2.75 13.64 7.03
CA HIS A 120 -3.48 14.90 6.90
C HIS A 120 -4.50 15.00 8.04
N GLU A 121 -4.86 16.21 8.46
CA GLU A 121 -5.89 16.41 9.51
C GLU A 121 -7.20 15.68 9.22
N ARG A 122 -7.58 15.59 7.93
CA ARG A 122 -8.77 14.85 7.50
C ARG A 122 -8.62 13.35 7.67
N GLU A 123 -7.41 12.82 7.49
CA GLU A 123 -7.16 11.41 7.73
C GLU A 123 -7.33 11.10 9.21
N LEU A 124 -6.80 11.93 10.12
CA LEU A 124 -6.97 11.77 11.58
C LEU A 124 -8.43 11.69 12.07
N ARG A 125 -9.37 12.23 11.29
CA ARG A 125 -10.80 12.25 11.62
C ARG A 125 -11.55 11.01 11.12
N ARG A 126 -10.92 10.17 10.29
CA ARG A 126 -11.56 8.97 9.74
C ARG A 126 -11.69 7.91 10.82
N ASP A 127 -12.82 7.21 10.83
CA ASP A 127 -13.02 6.07 11.72
C ASP A 127 -12.12 4.90 11.28
N GLU A 128 -11.19 4.50 12.15
CA GLU A 128 -10.29 3.37 11.93
C GLU A 128 -11.04 2.07 11.58
N ALA A 129 -12.16 1.80 12.24
CA ALA A 129 -12.91 0.57 12.03
C ALA A 129 -13.57 0.55 10.65
N GLU A 130 -14.13 1.69 10.23
CA GLU A 130 -14.72 1.85 8.90
C GLU A 130 -13.64 1.73 7.81
N VAL A 131 -12.52 2.43 7.97
CA VAL A 131 -11.41 2.38 7.00
C VAL A 131 -10.90 0.95 6.82
N ARG A 132 -10.69 0.21 7.91
CA ARG A 132 -10.25 -1.19 7.85
C ARG A 132 -11.25 -2.07 7.10
N LYS A 133 -12.55 -1.90 7.38
CA LYS A 133 -13.60 -2.64 6.65
C LYS A 133 -13.55 -2.37 5.15
N HIS A 134 -13.30 -1.13 4.73
CA HIS A 134 -13.13 -0.80 3.30
C HIS A 134 -11.87 -1.43 2.71
N VAL A 135 -10.75 -1.39 3.44
CA VAL A 135 -9.51 -2.04 3.03
C VAL A 135 -9.69 -3.55 2.88
N ASP A 136 -10.36 -4.21 3.83
CA ASP A 136 -10.70 -5.63 3.78
C ASP A 136 -11.55 -5.98 2.57
N VAL A 137 -12.65 -5.24 2.34
CA VAL A 137 -13.52 -5.44 1.17
C VAL A 137 -12.72 -5.27 -0.12
N GLY A 138 -11.87 -4.25 -0.20
CA GLY A 138 -10.96 -4.02 -1.32
C GLY A 138 -10.00 -5.18 -1.55
N ALA A 139 -9.41 -5.70 -0.47
CA ALA A 139 -8.50 -6.83 -0.51
C ALA A 139 -9.21 -8.11 -0.98
N TYR A 140 -10.46 -8.35 -0.56
CA TYR A 140 -11.25 -9.48 -1.03
C TYR A 140 -11.63 -9.39 -2.51
N ILE A 141 -12.02 -8.19 -2.98
CA ILE A 141 -12.26 -7.96 -4.42
C ILE A 141 -10.98 -8.21 -5.20
N GLY A 142 -9.86 -7.66 -4.73
CA GLY A 142 -8.53 -7.89 -5.29
C GLY A 142 -8.15 -9.38 -5.34
N GLY A 143 -8.38 -10.10 -4.25
CA GLY A 143 -8.13 -11.55 -4.15
C GLY A 143 -9.00 -12.35 -5.11
N SER A 144 -10.27 -11.97 -5.27
CA SER A 144 -11.19 -12.60 -6.22
C SER A 144 -10.74 -12.38 -7.66
N ILE A 145 -10.29 -11.17 -8.01
CA ILE A 145 -9.71 -10.86 -9.32
C ILE A 145 -8.44 -11.67 -9.54
N TRP A 146 -7.58 -11.75 -8.52
CA TRP A 146 -6.35 -12.54 -8.60
C TRP A 146 -6.65 -14.01 -8.87
N ILE A 147 -7.54 -14.62 -8.07
CA ILE A 147 -7.98 -16.01 -8.27
C ILE A 147 -8.57 -16.21 -9.67
N ALA A 148 -9.42 -15.30 -10.14
CA ALA A 148 -9.96 -15.37 -11.50
C ALA A 148 -8.83 -15.35 -12.55
N ARG A 149 -7.83 -14.47 -12.41
CA ARG A 149 -6.66 -14.44 -13.30
C ARG A 149 -5.86 -15.76 -13.26
N LEU A 150 -5.73 -16.39 -12.09
CA LEU A 150 -5.09 -17.69 -11.95
C LEU A 150 -5.86 -18.78 -12.69
N LEU A 151 -7.18 -18.85 -12.50
CA LEU A 151 -8.06 -19.83 -13.13
C LEU A 151 -8.09 -19.70 -14.65
N PHE A 152 -8.20 -18.47 -15.15
CA PHE A 152 -8.24 -18.18 -16.59
C PHE A 152 -6.84 -18.05 -17.22
N LYS A 153 -5.77 -18.30 -16.46
CA LYS A 153 -4.38 -18.27 -16.95
C LYS A 153 -3.97 -16.92 -17.56
N VAL A 154 -4.64 -15.83 -17.18
CA VAL A 154 -4.38 -14.47 -17.65
C VAL A 154 -3.23 -13.88 -16.84
N GLY A 155 -2.03 -13.77 -17.44
CA GLY A 155 -0.88 -13.16 -16.76
C GLY A 155 -0.04 -14.11 -15.89
N LEU A 156 -0.05 -15.41 -16.23
CA LEU A 156 0.62 -16.57 -15.60
C LEU A 156 2.11 -16.43 -15.18
N ARG A 157 2.79 -15.33 -15.47
CA ARG A 157 4.21 -15.15 -15.13
C ARG A 157 4.45 -14.21 -13.93
N TYR A 158 3.39 -13.63 -13.36
CA TYR A 158 3.50 -12.52 -12.38
C TYR A 158 2.53 -12.67 -11.19
N TRP A 159 2.57 -13.82 -10.52
CA TRP A 159 1.61 -14.34 -9.52
C TRP A 159 1.58 -13.68 -8.14
N ALA A 160 2.08 -12.45 -8.00
CA ALA A 160 2.07 -11.80 -6.69
C ALA A 160 0.66 -11.30 -6.42
N PRO A 161 0.25 -11.19 -5.14
CA PRO A 161 -1.05 -10.67 -4.75
C PRO A 161 -1.13 -9.14 -4.94
N ILE A 162 -0.68 -8.64 -6.10
CA ILE A 162 -0.75 -7.22 -6.48
C ILE A 162 -2.20 -6.76 -6.40
N ASP A 163 -3.14 -7.54 -6.92
CA ASP A 163 -4.56 -7.16 -6.90
C ASP A 163 -5.09 -7.04 -5.47
N VAL A 164 -4.62 -7.88 -4.55
CA VAL A 164 -5.02 -7.82 -3.12
C VAL A 164 -4.51 -6.52 -2.50
N VAL A 165 -3.19 -6.26 -2.63
CA VAL A 165 -2.55 -5.06 -2.08
C VAL A 165 -3.15 -3.80 -2.69
N MET A 166 -3.27 -3.76 -4.02
CA MET A 166 -3.83 -2.63 -4.73
C MET A 166 -5.33 -2.49 -4.47
N GLY A 167 -6.09 -3.59 -4.35
CA GLY A 167 -7.52 -3.56 -4.06
C GLY A 167 -7.82 -2.95 -2.69
N GLY A 168 -7.09 -3.39 -1.66
CA GLY A 168 -7.20 -2.83 -0.31
C GLY A 168 -6.78 -1.35 -0.27
N ALA A 169 -5.63 -1.02 -0.86
CA ALA A 169 -5.12 0.35 -0.87
C ALA A 169 -5.96 1.31 -1.74
N LEU A 170 -6.51 0.84 -2.87
CA LEU A 170 -7.44 1.62 -3.68
C LEU A 170 -8.74 1.88 -2.93
N SER A 171 -9.20 0.94 -2.11
CA SER A 171 -10.39 1.14 -1.29
C SER A 171 -10.15 2.16 -0.17
N ASP A 172 -8.97 2.16 0.46
CA ASP A 172 -8.54 3.26 1.34
C ASP A 172 -8.53 4.60 0.61
N LEU A 173 -7.94 4.65 -0.60
CA LEU A 173 -7.86 5.86 -1.41
C LEU A 173 -9.25 6.37 -1.82
N LEU A 174 -10.14 5.49 -2.25
CA LEU A 174 -11.52 5.84 -2.63
C LEU A 174 -12.30 6.35 -1.44
N HIS A 175 -12.17 5.71 -0.28
CA HIS A 175 -12.78 6.20 0.96
C HIS A 175 -12.24 7.58 1.34
N ARG A 176 -10.93 7.81 1.20
CA ARG A 176 -10.32 9.13 1.42
C ARG A 176 -10.87 10.20 0.48
N GLU A 177 -10.94 9.91 -0.81
CA GLU A 177 -11.49 10.85 -1.80
C GLU A 177 -12.99 11.09 -1.58
N TYR A 178 -13.73 10.06 -1.13
CA TYR A 178 -15.13 10.20 -0.71
C TYR A 178 -15.27 11.18 0.45
N VAL A 179 -14.53 10.98 1.55
CA VAL A 179 -14.53 11.89 2.72
C VAL A 179 -14.16 13.31 2.30
N LYS A 180 -13.13 13.45 1.46
CA LYS A 180 -12.68 14.73 0.92
C LYS A 180 -13.75 15.43 0.07
N ALA A 181 -14.53 14.70 -0.71
CA ALA A 181 -15.60 15.26 -1.52
C ALA A 181 -16.83 15.68 -0.71
N HIS A 182 -17.05 15.08 0.47
CA HIS A 182 -18.25 15.29 1.29
C HIS A 182 -18.00 16.17 2.52
N ASN A 183 -16.84 16.84 2.61
CA ASN A 183 -16.50 17.84 3.64
C ASN A 183 -16.77 17.38 5.09
N LEU A 184 -16.32 16.18 5.43
CA LEU A 184 -15.92 15.85 6.81
C LEU A 184 -14.44 16.23 7.03
#